data_AF-A0A2L2THQ3-F1
#
_entry.id   AF-A0A2L2THQ3-F1
#
_cell.length_a   1.000
_cell.length_b   1.000
_cell.length_c   1.000
_cell.angle_alpha   90.00
_cell.angle_beta   90.00
_cell.angle_gamma   90.00
#
_symmetry.space_group_name_H-M   'P 1'
#
loop_
_entity.id
_entity.type
_entity.pdbx_description
1 polymer ?
#
loop_
_entity_poly.entity_id
_entity_poly.type
_entity_poly.pdbx_seq_one_letter_code
_entity_poly.pdbx_strand_id
1 'polypeptide(L)'
;MKYAVKSPIASALALAILVWPVLSSTQSSPGSSNGALVERGNGDNKTGTTGTIHGVIMSIVFLLGFPIGSLLMPLVRKWLIHASWQIIVFIGMCAGFGIGKIAADRSGDWISDPHVALGTFVCVLMVVQPILGWIHHRNYVKFQQRTKVSYGHIWFGRALMFIGIINGGTGLQLSGASSGPIIAYSVIGAIVFSIYTGGVVLKEVRLRGREINHQSTMEL
;
A
#
# COMPACT_ATOMS: atom_id res chain seq x y z
N MET A 1 -35.92 -31.37 -10.83
CA MET A 1 -34.46 -31.63 -10.85
C MET A 1 -33.83 -30.79 -11.96
N LYS A 2 -33.33 -29.58 -11.65
CA LYS A 2 -32.45 -28.76 -12.50
C LYS A 2 -31.59 -27.90 -11.57
N TYR A 3 -30.34 -28.30 -11.38
CA TYR A 3 -29.36 -27.52 -10.60
C TYR A 3 -28.73 -26.48 -11.52
N ALA A 4 -29.01 -25.20 -11.28
CA ALA A 4 -28.34 -24.09 -11.92
C ALA A 4 -27.16 -23.64 -11.04
N VAL A 5 -25.94 -23.88 -11.51
CA VAL A 5 -24.70 -23.35 -10.95
C VAL A 5 -24.71 -21.83 -11.15
N LYS A 6 -24.91 -21.07 -10.06
CA LYS A 6 -24.63 -19.63 -10.03
C LYS A 6 -23.20 -19.41 -9.57
N SER A 7 -22.38 -18.83 -10.43
CA SER A 7 -21.01 -18.41 -10.16
C SER A 7 -20.97 -17.23 -9.17
N PRO A 8 -20.10 -17.24 -8.14
CA PRO A 8 -20.00 -16.18 -7.16
C PRO A 8 -19.04 -15.07 -7.62
N ILE A 9 -19.34 -14.43 -8.76
CA ILE A 9 -18.50 -13.33 -9.31
C ILE A 9 -19.22 -11.96 -9.25
N ALA A 10 -20.47 -11.91 -8.78
CA ALA A 10 -21.24 -10.67 -8.72
C ALA A 10 -21.71 -10.36 -7.29
N SER A 11 -20.79 -10.01 -6.39
CA SER A 11 -21.11 -9.36 -5.08
C SER A 11 -19.84 -8.84 -4.41
N ALA A 12 -19.22 -7.80 -4.99
CA ALA A 12 -18.19 -7.02 -4.28
C ALA A 12 -18.04 -5.59 -4.84
N LEU A 13 -19.12 -5.04 -5.44
CA LEU A 13 -19.14 -3.68 -6.01
C LEU A 13 -20.25 -2.79 -5.44
N ALA A 14 -20.83 -3.15 -4.31
CA ALA A 14 -21.77 -2.28 -3.60
C ALA A 14 -21.41 -2.31 -2.13
N LEU A 15 -21.04 -1.13 -1.60
CA LEU A 15 -21.03 -0.68 -0.20
C LEU A 15 -19.70 0.01 0.19
N ALA A 16 -19.51 1.23 -0.33
CA ALA A 16 -18.80 2.30 0.39
C ALA A 16 -19.10 3.70 -0.21
N ILE A 17 -20.28 3.89 -0.81
CA ILE A 17 -20.82 5.21 -1.14
C ILE A 17 -22.16 5.26 -0.40
N LEU A 18 -22.28 6.23 0.50
CA LEU A 18 -23.45 6.71 1.27
C LEU A 18 -23.24 6.74 2.79
N VAL A 19 -22.36 7.63 3.26
CA VAL A 19 -22.70 8.66 4.28
C VAL A 19 -21.86 9.91 4.00
N TRP A 20 -22.44 10.86 3.26
CA TRP A 20 -22.22 12.32 3.39
C TRP A 20 -22.96 12.82 4.67
N PRO A 21 -22.87 14.04 5.27
CA PRO A 21 -22.23 15.34 4.93
C PRO A 21 -21.33 15.94 6.04
N VAL A 22 -20.33 16.77 5.68
CA VAL A 22 -20.24 18.13 6.26
C VAL A 22 -19.82 19.06 5.12
N LEU A 23 -20.81 19.81 4.65
CA LEU A 23 -20.65 20.90 3.69
C LEU A 23 -20.09 22.12 4.44
N SER A 24 -19.01 22.66 3.90
CA SER A 24 -18.54 24.05 3.98
C SER A 24 -19.10 25.01 5.04
N SER A 25 -18.20 25.57 5.84
CA SER A 25 -18.20 27.01 6.13
C SER A 25 -17.24 27.70 5.16
N THR A 26 -17.80 28.31 4.12
CA THR A 26 -17.13 29.34 3.31
C THR A 26 -16.99 30.60 4.17
N GLN A 27 -15.75 31.02 4.43
CA GLN A 27 -15.47 32.40 4.80
C GLN A 27 -14.42 32.95 3.84
N SER A 28 -14.89 33.75 2.88
CA SER A 28 -14.08 34.54 1.97
C SER A 28 -13.48 35.73 2.73
N SER A 29 -12.17 35.94 2.61
CA SER A 29 -11.53 37.26 2.71
C SER A 29 -10.11 37.23 2.10
N PRO A 30 -9.59 38.38 1.63
CA PRO A 30 -8.78 38.44 0.42
C PRO A 30 -7.26 38.39 0.67
N GLY A 31 -6.55 37.84 -0.32
CA GLY A 31 -5.23 38.26 -0.81
C GLY A 31 -4.04 38.38 0.16
N SER A 32 -3.00 37.57 -0.07
CA SER A 32 -1.62 38.08 -0.14
C SER A 32 -0.69 37.03 -0.72
N SER A 33 -0.19 37.28 -1.94
CA SER A 33 0.89 36.53 -2.55
C SER A 33 2.22 36.91 -1.91
N ASN A 34 2.75 36.08 -1.02
CA ASN A 34 4.13 36.21 -0.55
C ASN A 34 4.84 34.87 -0.74
N GLY A 35 5.71 34.81 -1.76
CA GLY A 35 6.69 33.75 -1.92
C GLY A 35 7.65 33.76 -0.73
N ALA A 36 7.44 32.83 0.20
CA ALA A 36 8.32 32.66 1.34
C ALA A 36 9.51 31.79 0.95
N LEU A 37 10.65 32.43 0.72
CA LEU A 37 11.96 31.80 0.86
C LEU A 37 12.11 31.43 2.35
N VAL A 38 12.12 30.14 2.67
CA VAL A 38 12.25 29.67 4.06
C VAL A 38 13.69 29.81 4.51
N GLU A 39 13.94 30.82 5.35
CA GLU A 39 15.16 30.97 6.13
C GLU A 39 15.21 29.91 7.25
N ARG A 40 16.27 29.12 7.28
CA ARG A 40 16.46 27.98 8.19
C ARG A 40 17.06 28.45 9.51
N GLY A 41 16.19 28.80 10.47
CA GLY A 41 16.56 29.09 11.86
C GLY A 41 16.91 27.82 12.66
N ASN A 42 18.04 27.85 13.38
CA ASN A 42 18.61 26.75 14.16
C ASN A 42 18.13 26.80 15.63
N GLY A 43 17.08 26.04 15.96
CA GLY A 43 16.60 25.79 17.34
C GLY A 43 15.36 24.88 17.35
N ASP A 44 15.41 23.73 18.03
CA ASP A 44 14.33 22.74 18.28
C ASP A 44 13.47 22.19 17.14
N ASN A 45 13.98 22.21 15.91
CA ASN A 45 13.38 21.55 14.74
C ASN A 45 13.35 20.00 14.74
N LYS A 46 13.75 19.34 15.84
CA LYS A 46 13.99 17.88 15.87
C LYS A 46 12.71 17.07 15.78
N THR A 47 11.60 17.54 16.35
CA THR A 47 10.28 16.86 16.31
C THR A 47 9.70 16.88 14.90
N GLY A 48 9.59 18.07 14.29
CA GLY A 48 9.12 18.23 12.91
C GLY A 48 10.01 17.52 11.87
N THR A 49 11.33 17.56 12.04
CA THR A 49 12.26 16.86 11.13
C THR A 49 12.08 15.34 11.20
N THR A 50 11.87 14.77 12.40
CA THR A 50 11.69 13.32 12.57
C THR A 50 10.39 12.84 11.91
N GLY A 51 9.29 13.58 12.08
CA GLY A 51 8.01 13.29 11.42
C GLY A 51 8.11 13.36 9.89
N THR A 52 8.78 14.37 9.35
CA THR A 52 9.00 14.48 7.89
C THR A 52 9.83 13.31 7.35
N ILE A 53 10.91 12.93 8.03
CA ILE A 53 11.75 11.79 7.62
C ILE A 53 10.93 10.50 7.63
N HIS A 54 10.15 10.27 8.70
CA HIS A 54 9.23 9.13 8.77
C HIS A 54 8.26 9.12 7.58
N GLY A 55 7.58 10.24 7.33
CA GLY A 55 6.60 10.36 6.26
C GLY A 55 7.19 10.10 4.87
N VAL A 56 8.40 10.62 4.59
CA VAL A 56 9.10 10.39 3.31
C VAL A 56 9.47 8.92 3.14
N ILE A 57 10.11 8.31 4.15
CA ILE A 57 10.53 6.90 4.09
C ILE A 57 9.32 5.99 3.90
N MET A 58 8.28 6.18 4.72
CA MET A 58 7.07 5.34 4.68
C MET A 58 6.29 5.54 3.38
N SER A 59 6.25 6.75 2.83
CA SER A 59 5.66 7.01 1.51
C SER A 59 6.38 6.23 0.42
N ILE A 60 7.72 6.28 0.38
CA ILE A 60 8.50 5.52 -0.62
C ILE A 60 8.24 4.02 -0.47
N VAL A 61 8.27 3.50 0.76
CA VAL A 61 8.08 2.09 1.07
C VAL A 61 6.69 1.58 0.63
N PHE A 62 5.61 2.27 1.00
CA PHE A 62 4.24 1.81 0.75
C PHE A 62 3.69 2.18 -0.63
N LEU A 63 4.04 3.36 -1.17
CA LEU A 63 3.58 3.75 -2.51
C LEU A 63 4.37 3.04 -3.60
N LEU A 64 5.69 2.89 -3.45
CA LEU A 64 6.55 2.42 -4.53
C LEU A 64 7.20 1.08 -4.21
N GLY A 65 7.87 0.97 -3.06
CA GLY A 65 8.68 -0.18 -2.69
C GLY A 65 7.91 -1.51 -2.75
N PHE A 66 6.85 -1.64 -1.94
CA PHE A 66 6.05 -2.86 -1.88
C PHE A 66 5.29 -3.15 -3.18
N PRO A 67 4.62 -2.18 -3.85
CA PRO A 67 3.96 -2.43 -5.12
C PRO A 67 4.91 -2.88 -6.23
N ILE A 68 6.07 -2.24 -6.38
CA ILE A 68 7.12 -2.65 -7.33
C ILE A 68 7.59 -4.06 -7.01
N GLY A 69 7.91 -4.32 -5.74
CA GLY A 69 8.33 -5.64 -5.27
C GLY A 69 7.32 -6.73 -5.60
N SER A 70 6.03 -6.45 -5.41
CA SER A 70 4.95 -7.37 -5.74
C SER A 70 4.80 -7.62 -7.24
N LEU A 71 5.19 -6.67 -8.12
CA LEU A 71 5.17 -6.84 -9.58
C LEU A 71 6.38 -7.64 -10.11
N LEU A 72 7.49 -7.69 -9.37
CA LEU A 72 8.68 -8.44 -9.78
C LEU A 72 8.42 -9.95 -9.93
N MET A 73 7.62 -10.57 -9.05
CA MET A 73 7.29 -11.99 -9.19
C MET A 73 6.54 -12.30 -10.48
N PRO A 74 5.45 -11.58 -10.81
CA PRO A 74 4.81 -11.73 -12.09
C PRO A 74 5.75 -11.46 -13.27
N LEU A 75 6.52 -10.37 -13.26
CA LEU A 75 7.26 -9.93 -14.45
C LEU A 75 8.55 -10.74 -14.68
N VAL A 76 9.34 -10.95 -13.63
CA VAL A 76 10.68 -11.54 -13.72
C VAL A 76 10.67 -13.04 -13.44
N ARG A 77 9.65 -13.56 -12.74
CA ARG A 77 9.48 -14.98 -12.35
C ARG A 77 10.65 -15.55 -11.52
N LYS A 78 11.57 -14.72 -11.04
CA LYS A 78 12.69 -15.10 -10.17
C LYS A 78 12.38 -14.75 -8.72
N TRP A 79 12.18 -15.79 -7.91
CA TRP A 79 11.87 -15.63 -6.49
C TRP A 79 12.95 -14.86 -5.73
N LEU A 80 14.24 -15.12 -5.99
CA LEU A 80 15.33 -14.42 -5.29
C LEU A 80 15.27 -12.91 -5.49
N ILE A 81 14.97 -12.43 -6.70
CA ILE A 81 14.88 -10.98 -6.98
C ILE A 81 13.73 -10.36 -6.20
N HIS A 82 12.56 -11.02 -6.18
CA HIS A 82 11.43 -10.56 -5.39
C HIS A 82 11.74 -10.57 -3.90
N ALA A 83 12.25 -11.68 -3.36
CA ALA A 83 12.53 -11.82 -1.94
C ALA A 83 13.57 -10.79 -1.48
N SER A 84 14.67 -10.62 -2.21
CA SER A 84 15.71 -9.64 -1.89
C SER A 84 15.15 -8.22 -1.90
N TRP A 85 14.36 -7.86 -2.92
CA TRP A 85 13.71 -6.54 -2.98
C TRP A 85 12.75 -6.33 -1.80
N GLN A 86 11.90 -7.32 -1.50
CA GLN A 86 10.95 -7.21 -0.39
C GLN A 86 11.65 -7.11 0.97
N ILE A 87 12.79 -7.79 1.17
CA ILE A 87 13.58 -7.65 2.39
C ILE A 87 14.16 -6.23 2.52
N ILE A 88 14.70 -5.65 1.44
CA ILE A 88 15.22 -4.27 1.46
C ILE A 88 14.10 -3.29 1.83
N VAL A 89 12.94 -3.40 1.18
CA VAL A 89 11.77 -2.55 1.46
C VAL A 89 11.25 -2.76 2.87
N PHE A 90 11.24 -4.00 3.37
CA PHE A 90 10.83 -4.33 4.73
C PHE A 90 11.76 -3.74 5.79
N ILE A 91 13.08 -3.74 5.55
CA ILE A 91 14.04 -3.05 6.41
C ILE A 91 13.76 -1.54 6.40
N GLY A 92 13.48 -0.96 5.24
CA GLY A 92 13.06 0.44 5.11
C GLY A 92 11.79 0.75 5.90
N MET A 93 10.80 -0.16 5.87
CA MET A 93 9.59 -0.06 6.69
C MET A 93 9.91 -0.07 8.18
N CYS A 94 10.76 -1.00 8.65
CA CYS A 94 11.16 -1.07 10.06
C CYS A 94 11.90 0.20 10.50
N ALA A 95 12.79 0.74 9.66
CA ALA A 95 13.48 1.99 9.93
C ALA A 95 12.51 3.17 9.98
N GLY A 96 11.60 3.28 9.01
CA GLY A 96 10.54 4.29 8.99
C GLY A 96 9.66 4.21 10.23
N PHE A 97 9.19 3.02 10.59
CA PHE A 97 8.40 2.78 11.80
C PHE A 97 9.16 3.20 13.07
N GLY A 98 10.44 2.81 13.21
CA GLY A 98 11.29 3.22 14.33
C GLY A 98 11.48 4.74 14.44
N ILE A 99 11.54 5.45 13.32
CA ILE A 99 11.61 6.92 13.31
C ILE A 99 10.25 7.52 13.71
N GLY A 100 9.14 6.96 13.21
CA GLY A 100 7.78 7.37 13.58
C GLY A 100 7.49 7.18 15.07
N LYS A 101 7.97 6.06 15.62
CA LYS A 101 8.00 5.74 17.05
C LYS A 101 8.63 6.87 17.86
N ILE A 102 9.84 7.28 17.46
CA ILE A 102 10.57 8.37 18.12
C ILE A 102 9.83 9.71 17.96
N ALA A 103 9.19 9.96 16.82
CA ALA A 103 8.40 11.17 16.60
C ALA A 103 7.18 11.21 17.54
N ALA A 104 6.44 10.10 17.65
CA ALA A 104 5.30 9.97 18.54
C ALA A 104 5.71 10.11 20.02
N ASP A 105 6.87 9.57 20.43
CA ASP A 105 7.34 9.61 21.84
C ASP A 105 7.54 11.06 22.29
N ARG A 106 7.93 11.91 21.34
CA ARG A 106 8.19 13.33 21.60
C ARG A 106 6.93 14.19 21.57
N SER A 107 5.86 13.74 20.90
CA SER A 107 4.58 14.46 20.86
C SER A 107 3.63 14.06 21.99
N GLY A 108 3.84 12.90 22.63
CA GLY A 108 3.05 12.46 23.79
C GLY A 108 1.75 11.72 23.47
N ASP A 109 1.38 11.59 22.19
CA ASP A 109 0.11 11.00 21.73
C ASP A 109 0.35 9.71 20.93
N TRP A 110 0.44 8.59 21.63
CA TRP A 110 0.92 7.32 21.06
C TRP A 110 -0.14 6.31 20.65
N ILE A 111 -1.25 6.23 21.39
CA ILE A 111 -2.29 5.20 21.18
C ILE A 111 -3.67 5.83 20.91
N SER A 112 -3.86 7.09 21.29
CA SER A 112 -5.06 7.87 21.00
C SER A 112 -5.20 8.22 19.53
N ASP A 113 -4.08 8.28 18.79
CA ASP A 113 -4.09 8.70 17.40
C ASP A 113 -4.39 7.54 16.42
N PRO A 114 -5.41 7.67 15.55
CA PRO A 114 -5.77 6.64 14.58
C PRO A 114 -4.66 6.25 13.61
N HIS A 115 -3.82 7.19 13.16
CA HIS A 115 -2.71 6.93 12.25
C HIS A 115 -1.63 6.08 12.91
N VAL A 116 -1.30 6.37 14.18
CA VAL A 116 -0.30 5.59 14.93
C VAL A 116 -0.81 4.18 15.22
N ALA A 117 -2.06 4.04 15.65
CA ALA A 117 -2.67 2.74 15.95
C ALA A 117 -2.77 1.86 14.68
N LEU A 118 -3.33 2.40 13.59
CA LEU A 118 -3.50 1.67 12.33
C LEU A 118 -2.15 1.37 11.67
N GLY A 119 -1.21 2.32 11.67
CA GLY A 119 0.14 2.12 11.15
C GLY A 119 0.90 1.03 11.89
N THR A 120 0.81 1.00 13.22
CA THR A 120 1.40 -0.06 14.06
C THR A 120 0.82 -1.42 13.72
N PHE A 121 -0.50 -1.51 13.62
CA PHE A 121 -1.19 -2.75 13.25
C PHE A 121 -0.74 -3.27 11.87
N VAL A 122 -0.68 -2.38 10.86
CA VAL A 122 -0.20 -2.74 9.51
C VAL A 122 1.25 -3.22 9.56
N CYS A 123 2.13 -2.54 10.28
CA CYS A 123 3.55 -2.92 10.37
C CYS A 123 3.72 -4.30 11.03
N VAL A 124 3.00 -4.57 12.12
CA VAL A 124 3.02 -5.89 12.80
C VAL A 124 2.51 -6.99 11.87
N LEU A 125 1.40 -6.75 11.17
CA LEU A 125 0.86 -7.70 10.20
C LEU A 125 1.80 -7.91 9.02
N MET A 126 2.58 -6.90 8.62
CA MET A 126 3.57 -7.02 7.55
C MET A 126 4.72 -7.97 7.95
N VAL A 127 5.03 -8.16 9.24
CA VAL A 127 6.01 -9.16 9.69
C VAL A 127 5.58 -10.59 9.33
N VAL A 128 4.27 -10.84 9.22
CA VAL A 128 3.73 -12.15 8.83
C VAL A 128 3.95 -12.42 7.33
N GLN A 129 4.10 -11.39 6.50
CA GLN A 129 4.25 -11.54 5.05
C GLN A 129 5.49 -12.33 4.62
N PRO A 130 6.71 -12.05 5.12
CA PRO A 130 7.89 -12.87 4.81
C PRO A 130 7.72 -14.35 5.17
N ILE A 131 7.08 -14.65 6.30
CA ILE A 131 6.81 -16.03 6.74
C ILE A 131 5.86 -16.73 5.75
N LEU A 132 4.74 -16.08 5.43
CA LEU A 132 3.79 -16.61 4.45
C LEU A 132 4.41 -16.74 3.05
N GLY A 133 5.25 -15.78 2.65
CA GLY A 133 5.96 -15.79 1.37
C GLY A 133 6.94 -16.96 1.27
N TRP A 134 7.65 -17.27 2.35
CA TRP A 134 8.55 -18.43 2.42
C TRP A 134 7.79 -19.76 2.33
N ILE A 135 6.70 -19.91 3.11
CA ILE A 135 5.85 -21.10 3.07
C ILE A 135 5.21 -21.25 1.68
N HIS A 136 4.72 -20.15 1.11
CA HIS A 136 4.20 -20.10 -0.25
C HIS A 136 5.23 -20.60 -1.27
N HIS A 137 6.46 -20.11 -1.20
CA HIS A 137 7.53 -20.52 -2.11
C HIS A 137 7.87 -22.01 -1.95
N ARG A 138 8.07 -22.50 -0.73
CA ARG A 138 8.33 -23.93 -0.46
C ARG A 138 7.21 -24.82 -1.00
N ASN A 139 5.96 -24.43 -0.79
CA ASN A 139 4.80 -25.16 -1.31
C ASN A 139 4.75 -25.11 -2.84
N TYR A 140 5.09 -23.98 -3.45
CA TYR A 140 5.12 -23.87 -4.91
C TYR A 140 6.20 -24.77 -5.53
N VAL A 141 7.39 -24.83 -4.93
CA VAL A 141 8.46 -25.74 -5.38
C VAL A 141 8.07 -27.20 -5.18
N LYS A 142 7.40 -27.54 -4.07
CA LYS A 142 6.98 -28.92 -3.76
C LYS A 142 5.83 -29.41 -4.63
N PHE A 143 4.78 -28.60 -4.78
CA PHE A 143 3.52 -29.02 -5.41
C PHE A 143 3.38 -28.53 -6.85
N GLN A 144 4.26 -27.64 -7.33
CA GLN A 144 4.22 -27.02 -8.67
C GLN A 144 2.89 -26.32 -9.00
N GLN A 145 2.11 -25.99 -7.97
CA GLN A 145 0.81 -25.33 -8.08
C GLN A 145 0.58 -24.34 -6.95
N ARG A 146 -0.39 -23.43 -7.13
CA ARG A 146 -0.81 -22.53 -6.06
C ARG A 146 -1.61 -23.31 -5.01
N THR A 147 -1.24 -23.12 -3.74
CA THR A 147 -1.93 -23.70 -2.58
C THR A 147 -2.78 -22.63 -1.89
N LYS A 148 -3.59 -23.01 -0.89
CA LYS A 148 -4.37 -22.05 -0.08
C LYS A 148 -3.49 -20.93 0.51
N VAL A 149 -2.28 -21.28 0.95
CA VAL A 149 -1.29 -20.32 1.48
C VAL A 149 -0.87 -19.30 0.40
N SER A 150 -0.77 -19.72 -0.87
CA SER A 150 -0.46 -18.81 -1.98
C SER A 150 -1.52 -17.70 -2.11
N TYR A 151 -2.80 -18.06 -2.06
CA TYR A 151 -3.88 -17.08 -2.14
C TYR A 151 -3.91 -16.19 -0.89
N GLY A 152 -3.70 -16.78 0.29
CA GLY A 152 -3.57 -16.03 1.54
C GLY A 152 -2.47 -14.97 1.47
N HIS A 153 -1.24 -15.35 1.11
CA HIS A 153 -0.11 -14.43 0.97
C HIS A 153 -0.40 -13.28 0.00
N ILE A 154 -0.93 -13.59 -1.19
CA ILE A 154 -1.21 -12.59 -2.23
C ILE A 154 -2.29 -11.59 -1.79
N TRP A 155 -3.45 -12.07 -1.33
CA TRP A 155 -4.56 -11.20 -0.97
C TRP A 155 -4.30 -10.43 0.32
N PHE A 156 -3.69 -11.08 1.31
CA PHE A 156 -3.27 -10.43 2.54
C PHE A 156 -2.27 -9.30 2.24
N GLY A 157 -1.32 -9.51 1.32
CA GLY A 157 -0.33 -8.49 0.96
C GLY A 157 -0.96 -7.29 0.29
N ARG A 158 -1.91 -7.51 -0.62
CA ARG A 158 -2.68 -6.44 -1.28
C ARG A 158 -3.50 -5.62 -0.30
N ALA A 159 -4.18 -6.28 0.64
CA ALA A 159 -4.96 -5.60 1.66
C ALA A 159 -4.06 -4.71 2.54
N LEU A 160 -2.92 -5.24 3.01
CA LEU A 160 -1.98 -4.46 3.82
C LEU A 160 -1.37 -3.28 3.07
N MET A 161 -1.02 -3.43 1.78
CA MET A 161 -0.54 -2.31 0.96
C MET A 161 -1.61 -1.21 0.84
N PHE A 162 -2.86 -1.59 0.55
CA PHE A 162 -3.96 -0.64 0.41
C PHE A 162 -4.22 0.12 1.72
N ILE A 163 -4.33 -0.60 2.83
CA ILE A 163 -4.54 -0.01 4.16
C ILE A 163 -3.34 0.89 4.54
N GLY A 164 -2.11 0.48 4.22
CA GLY A 164 -0.91 1.28 4.46
C GLY A 164 -0.86 2.59 3.68
N ILE A 165 -1.34 2.60 2.43
CA ILE A 165 -1.47 3.84 1.64
C ILE A 165 -2.49 4.79 2.27
N ILE A 166 -3.64 4.27 2.72
CA ILE A 166 -4.63 5.08 3.45
C ILE A 166 -4.01 5.65 4.73
N ASN A 167 -3.25 4.82 5.46
CA ASN A 167 -2.55 5.26 6.66
C ASN A 167 -1.59 6.41 6.40
N GLY A 168 -0.83 6.37 5.29
CA GLY A 168 0.06 7.46 4.91
C GLY A 168 -0.67 8.79 4.71
N GLY A 169 -1.87 8.74 4.12
CA GLY A 169 -2.72 9.94 3.97
C GLY A 169 -3.17 10.52 5.32
N THR A 170 -3.57 9.67 6.25
CA THR A 170 -3.92 10.11 7.63
C THR A 170 -2.71 10.67 8.38
N GLY A 171 -1.50 10.19 8.10
CA GLY A 171 -0.26 10.71 8.69
C GLY A 171 0.08 12.13 8.21
N LEU A 172 -0.20 12.45 6.94
CA LEU A 172 -0.08 13.83 6.43
C LEU A 172 -1.11 14.77 7.09
N GLN A 173 -2.32 14.29 7.36
CA GLN A 173 -3.32 15.07 8.10
C GLN A 173 -2.85 15.35 9.53
N LEU A 174 -2.31 14.34 10.21
CA LEU A 174 -1.76 14.47 11.56
C LEU A 174 -0.59 15.46 11.63
N SER A 175 0.23 15.54 10.59
CA SER A 175 1.37 16.49 10.57
C SER A 175 0.95 17.95 10.41
N GLY A 176 -0.35 18.25 10.33
CA GLY A 176 -0.86 19.60 10.06
C GLY A 176 -0.60 20.06 8.62
N ALA A 177 -0.42 19.13 7.67
CA ALA A 177 -0.21 19.50 6.28
C ALA A 177 -1.47 20.19 5.73
N SER A 178 -1.27 21.19 4.86
CA SER A 178 -2.39 21.81 4.15
C SER A 178 -3.09 20.81 3.23
N SER A 179 -4.32 21.11 2.80
CA SER A 179 -5.10 20.21 1.96
C SER A 179 -4.40 19.83 0.65
N GLY A 180 -3.51 20.69 0.13
CA GLY A 180 -2.78 20.46 -1.13
C GLY A 180 -1.90 19.19 -1.11
N PRO A 181 -0.91 19.09 -0.21
CA PRO A 181 -0.08 17.88 -0.05
C PRO A 181 -0.87 16.60 0.21
N ILE A 182 -1.94 16.67 1.02
CA ILE A 182 -2.81 15.51 1.30
C ILE A 182 -3.49 15.04 0.00
N ILE A 183 -4.10 15.96 -0.75
CA ILE A 183 -4.75 15.64 -2.03
C ILE A 183 -3.72 15.08 -3.02
N ALA A 184 -2.54 15.70 -3.13
CA ALA A 184 -1.48 15.23 -4.01
C ALA A 184 -1.05 13.80 -3.66
N TYR A 185 -0.82 13.51 -2.38
CA TYR A 185 -0.51 12.16 -1.90
C TYR A 185 -1.62 11.16 -2.24
N SER A 186 -2.89 11.51 -1.98
CA SER A 186 -4.03 10.64 -2.26
C SER A 186 -4.18 10.34 -3.77
N VAL A 187 -4.00 11.35 -4.62
CA VAL A 187 -4.04 11.18 -6.09
C VAL A 187 -2.90 10.28 -6.56
N ILE A 188 -1.68 10.52 -6.10
CA ILE A 188 -0.52 9.68 -6.44
C ILE A 188 -0.75 8.25 -5.97
N GLY A 189 -1.23 8.05 -4.73
CA GLY A 189 -1.57 6.74 -4.19
C GLY A 189 -2.60 6.00 -5.02
N ALA A 190 -3.68 6.69 -5.42
CA ALA A 190 -4.71 6.12 -6.27
C ALA A 190 -4.16 5.72 -7.65
N ILE A 191 -3.35 6.57 -8.28
CA ILE A 191 -2.71 6.29 -9.58
C ILE A 191 -1.79 5.08 -9.48
N VAL A 192 -0.88 5.06 -8.50
CA VAL A 192 0.10 3.97 -8.37
C VAL A 192 -0.59 2.65 -8.04
N PHE A 193 -1.57 2.65 -7.14
CA PHE A 193 -2.32 1.44 -6.81
C PHE A 193 -3.17 0.94 -8.00
N SER A 194 -3.70 1.86 -8.81
CA SER A 194 -4.42 1.53 -10.05
C SER A 194 -3.50 0.92 -11.10
N ILE A 195 -2.31 1.49 -11.31
CA ILE A 195 -1.29 0.93 -12.22
C ILE A 195 -0.85 -0.45 -11.75
N TYR A 196 -0.59 -0.62 -10.44
CA TYR A 196 -0.26 -1.91 -9.85
C TYR A 196 -1.35 -2.95 -10.14
N THR A 197 -2.61 -2.61 -9.84
CA THR A 197 -3.75 -3.52 -10.01
C THR A 197 -3.97 -3.83 -11.49
N GLY A 198 -3.91 -2.83 -12.37
CA GLY A 198 -4.02 -2.99 -13.81
C GLY A 198 -2.92 -3.89 -14.39
N GLY A 199 -1.67 -3.71 -13.95
CA GLY A 199 -0.53 -4.53 -14.37
C GLY A 199 -0.70 -6.00 -13.98
N VAL A 200 -1.20 -6.26 -12.77
CA VAL A 200 -1.53 -7.61 -12.29
C VAL A 200 -2.64 -8.23 -13.13
N VAL A 201 -3.75 -7.51 -13.36
CA VAL A 201 -4.92 -8.01 -14.09
C VAL A 201 -4.58 -8.28 -15.56
N LEU A 202 -3.93 -7.34 -16.24
CA LEU A 202 -3.55 -7.47 -17.64
C LEU A 202 -2.66 -8.70 -17.87
N LYS A 203 -1.73 -8.97 -16.95
CA LYS A 203 -0.86 -10.14 -17.05
C LYS A 203 -1.65 -11.44 -16.90
N GLU A 204 -2.55 -11.51 -15.92
CA GLU A 204 -3.39 -12.69 -15.69
C GLU A 204 -4.26 -12.99 -16.93
N VAL A 205 -4.86 -11.95 -17.54
CA VAL A 205 -5.66 -12.07 -18.78
C VAL A 205 -4.80 -12.55 -19.95
N ARG A 206 -3.60 -11.97 -20.15
CA ARG A 206 -2.69 -12.36 -21.24
C ARG A 206 -2.21 -13.81 -21.12
N LEU A 207 -1.99 -14.31 -19.90
CA LEU A 207 -1.56 -15.70 -19.69
C LEU A 207 -2.68 -16.69 -20.03
N ARG A 208 -3.91 -16.41 -19.59
CA ARG A 208 -5.07 -17.25 -19.91
C ARG A 208 -5.36 -17.29 -21.41
N GLY A 209 -5.25 -16.16 -22.11
CA GLY A 209 -5.43 -16.13 -23.57
C GLY A 209 -4.42 -16.99 -24.34
N ARG A 210 -3.17 -17.09 -23.85
CA ARG A 210 -2.14 -17.93 -24.48
C ARG A 210 -2.38 -19.42 -24.26
N GLU A 211 -2.88 -19.82 -23.10
CA GLU A 211 -3.24 -21.22 -22.80
C GLU A 211 -4.38 -21.72 -23.70
N ILE A 212 -5.43 -20.90 -23.88
CA ILE A 212 -6.57 -21.23 -24.75
C ILE A 212 -6.12 -21.41 -26.21
N ASN A 213 -5.33 -20.46 -26.73
CA ASN A 213 -4.84 -20.54 -28.11
C ASN A 213 -3.94 -21.78 -28.33
N HIS A 214 -3.14 -22.15 -27.34
CA HIS A 214 -2.27 -23.32 -27.44
C HIS A 214 -3.07 -24.64 -27.44
N GLN A 215 -4.13 -24.74 -26.64
CA GLN A 215 -5.03 -25.90 -26.68
C GLN A 215 -5.73 -26.03 -28.04
N SER A 216 -6.24 -24.92 -28.61
CA SER A 216 -6.88 -24.95 -29.93
C SER A 216 -5.96 -25.40 -31.06
N THR A 217 -4.65 -25.16 -30.96
CA THR A 217 -3.67 -25.61 -31.98
C THR A 217 -3.29 -27.09 -31.85
N MET A 218 -3.52 -27.73 -30.71
CA MET A 218 -3.17 -29.15 -30.49
C MET A 218 -4.31 -30.11 -30.87
N GLU A 219 -5.53 -29.59 -31.09
CA GLU A 219 -6.69 -30.37 -31.51
C GLU A 219 -6.93 -30.37 -33.04
N LEU A 220 -6.06 -29.71 -33.81
CA LEU A 220 -6.05 -29.68 -35.28
C LEU A 220 -4.92 -30.55 -35.83
#